data_AF-A0A2V2SDY6-F1
#
_entry.id   AF-A0A2V2SDY6-F1
#
_cell.length_a   1.000
_cell.length_b   1.000
_cell.length_c   1.000
_cell.angle_alpha   90.00
_cell.angle_beta   90.00
_cell.angle_gamma   90.00
#
_symmetry.space_group_name_H-M   'P 1'
#
loop_
_entity.id
_entity.type
_entity.pdbx_description
1 polymer ?
#
loop_
_entity_poly.entity_id
_entity_poly.type
_entity_poly.pdbx_seq_one_letter_code
_entity_poly.pdbx_strand_id
1 'polypeptide(L)'
;MKASVYLETSVVSYLTARVSRDVVMAGHQASTVEWWDNHRRKFDLLISRLVLDEASEGDPEAVKRRLKILKPLRLLQIKKEAAGLAKALVHDGGFPQNAEDDAMHVALATTHGMDFLLTWNFTHIANAATEATVRQTCEEQGFHLPVICTPDELMQI
;
A
#
# COMPACT_ATOMS: atom_id res chain seq x y z
N MET A 1 -7.82 12.94 -16.22
CA MET A 1 -7.91 11.57 -15.67
C MET A 1 -7.61 11.65 -14.19
N LYS A 2 -8.20 10.79 -13.35
CA LYS A 2 -7.86 10.77 -11.93
C LYS A 2 -6.54 10.05 -11.74
N ALA A 3 -5.73 10.50 -10.78
CA ALA A 3 -4.53 9.76 -10.42
C ALA A 3 -4.92 8.44 -9.75
N SER A 4 -4.16 7.40 -10.04
CA SER A 4 -4.31 6.05 -9.54
C SER A 4 -3.60 5.89 -8.19
N VAL A 5 -4.26 5.22 -7.25
CA VAL A 5 -3.72 4.96 -5.91
C VAL A 5 -3.86 3.47 -5.63
N TYR A 6 -2.74 2.81 -5.40
CA TYR A 6 -2.71 1.46 -4.84
C TYR A 6 -2.80 1.53 -3.32
N LEU A 7 -3.80 0.88 -2.75
CA LEU A 7 -3.99 0.81 -1.30
C LEU A 7 -3.29 -0.43 -0.74
N GLU A 8 -2.32 -0.22 0.13
CA GLU A 8 -1.74 -1.28 0.96
C GLU A 8 -2.63 -1.56 2.19
N THR A 9 -2.56 -2.79 2.72
CA THR A 9 -3.50 -3.34 3.70
C THR A 9 -3.56 -2.56 5.01
N SER A 10 -2.46 -1.95 5.44
CA SER A 10 -2.43 -1.13 6.66
C SER A 10 -3.46 0.00 6.61
N VAL A 11 -3.68 0.65 5.45
CA VAL A 11 -4.66 1.72 5.29
C VAL A 11 -6.07 1.22 5.62
N VAL A 12 -6.45 0.07 5.06
CA VAL A 12 -7.77 -0.53 5.29
C VAL A 12 -7.90 -1.02 6.74
N SER A 13 -6.80 -1.48 7.32
CA SER A 13 -6.75 -1.92 8.72
C SER A 13 -6.97 -0.74 9.67
N TYR A 14 -6.29 0.39 9.46
CA TYR A 14 -6.51 1.62 10.22
C TYR A 14 -7.93 2.17 10.04
N LEU A 15 -8.49 2.13 8.82
CA LEU A 15 -9.84 2.61 8.53
C LEU A 15 -10.94 1.85 9.29
N THR A 16 -10.75 0.55 9.54
CA THR A 16 -11.81 -0.33 10.07
C THR A 16 -11.55 -0.83 11.50
N ALA A 17 -10.39 -0.51 12.06
CA ALA A 17 -10.04 -0.83 13.43
C ALA A 17 -10.86 0.01 14.42
N ARG A 18 -10.98 -0.50 15.65
CA ARG A 18 -11.50 0.30 16.77
C ARG A 18 -10.48 1.39 17.08
N VAL A 19 -10.95 2.55 17.52
CA VAL A 19 -10.08 3.66 17.94
C VAL A 19 -9.06 3.15 18.95
N SER A 20 -7.78 3.35 18.64
CA SER A 20 -6.67 2.94 19.49
C SER A 20 -6.58 3.86 20.70
N ARG A 21 -6.04 3.32 21.81
CA ARG A 21 -5.64 4.14 22.97
C ARG A 21 -4.25 4.74 22.80
N ASP A 22 -3.47 4.18 21.88
CA ASP A 22 -2.19 4.76 21.47
C ASP A 22 -2.48 6.01 20.61
N VAL A 23 -1.95 7.15 21.03
CA VAL A 23 -2.23 8.45 20.42
C VAL A 23 -1.72 8.53 18.97
N VAL A 24 -0.57 7.91 18.69
CA VAL A 24 0.01 7.91 17.33
C VAL A 24 -0.87 7.07 16.41
N MET A 25 -1.22 5.85 16.85
CA MET A 25 -2.12 5.01 16.07
C MET A 25 -3.49 5.66 15.87
N ALA A 26 -4.04 6.30 16.90
CA ALA A 26 -5.31 7.02 16.80
C ALA A 26 -5.23 8.19 15.80
N GLY A 27 -4.07 8.87 15.72
CA GLY A 27 -3.78 9.85 14.69
C GLY A 27 -3.84 9.25 13.28
N HIS A 28 -3.13 8.15 13.03
CA HIS A 28 -3.18 7.46 11.73
C HIS A 28 -4.60 7.02 11.36
N GLN A 29 -5.40 6.56 12.33
CA GLN A 29 -6.82 6.23 12.11
C GLN A 29 -7.62 7.46 11.69
N ALA A 30 -7.47 8.58 12.40
CA ALA A 30 -8.16 9.82 12.08
C ALA A 30 -7.82 10.32 10.68
N SER A 31 -6.53 10.37 10.33
CA SER A 31 -6.07 10.77 9.00
C SER A 31 -6.56 9.83 7.90
N THR A 32 -6.60 8.53 8.17
CA THR A 32 -7.14 7.53 7.22
C THR A 32 -8.63 7.73 6.98
N VAL A 33 -9.42 7.96 8.04
CA VAL A 33 -10.86 8.23 7.94
C VAL A 33 -11.12 9.51 7.17
N GLU A 34 -10.41 10.59 7.49
CA GLU A 34 -10.53 11.88 6.81
C GLU A 34 -10.20 11.78 5.32
N TRP A 35 -9.09 11.13 4.96
CA TRP A 35 -8.74 10.91 3.57
C TRP A 35 -9.80 10.05 2.86
N TRP A 36 -10.26 8.98 3.52
CA TRP A 36 -11.25 8.07 2.94
C TRP A 36 -12.62 8.74 2.69
N ASP A 37 -13.12 9.52 3.63
CA ASP A 37 -14.45 10.11 3.53
C ASP A 37 -14.46 11.33 2.60
N ASN A 38 -13.41 12.15 2.65
CA ASN A 38 -13.40 13.47 2.00
C ASN A 38 -12.52 13.54 0.74
N HIS A 39 -11.48 12.71 0.61
CA HIS A 39 -10.45 12.89 -0.43
C HIS A 39 -10.41 11.76 -1.47
N ARG A 40 -10.72 10.51 -1.10
CA ARG A 40 -10.55 9.34 -1.97
C ARG A 40 -11.24 9.46 -3.33
N ARG A 41 -12.34 10.23 -3.43
CA ARG A 41 -13.12 10.38 -4.67
C ARG A 41 -12.37 11.15 -5.75
N LYS A 42 -11.29 11.85 -5.40
CA LYS A 42 -10.37 12.48 -6.35
C LYS A 42 -9.51 11.46 -7.13
N PHE A 43 -9.40 10.23 -6.62
CA PHE A 43 -8.49 9.20 -7.12
C PHE A 43 -9.23 7.98 -7.68
N ASP A 44 -8.54 7.21 -8.50
CA ASP A 44 -8.94 5.86 -8.87
C ASP A 44 -8.25 4.87 -7.94
N LEU A 45 -9.02 4.18 -7.09
CA LEU A 45 -8.47 3.29 -6.07
C LEU A 45 -8.37 1.85 -6.57
N LEU A 46 -7.19 1.26 -6.39
CA LEU A 46 -6.89 -0.11 -6.78
C LEU A 46 -6.26 -0.88 -5.62
N ILE A 47 -6.48 -2.19 -5.63
CA ILE A 47 -5.92 -3.16 -4.69
C ILE A 47 -5.42 -4.37 -5.45
N SER A 48 -4.64 -5.23 -4.80
CA SER A 48 -4.25 -6.53 -5.36
C SER A 48 -4.92 -7.68 -4.62
N ARG A 49 -4.68 -8.89 -5.13
CA ARG A 49 -5.06 -10.12 -4.42
C ARG A 49 -4.33 -10.24 -3.07
N LEU A 50 -3.08 -9.79 -2.99
CA LEU A 50 -2.31 -9.78 -1.74
C LEU A 50 -3.02 -8.97 -0.65
N VAL A 51 -3.53 -7.78 -0.99
CA VAL A 51 -4.32 -6.95 -0.06
C VAL A 51 -5.55 -7.70 0.47
N LEU A 52 -6.23 -8.48 -0.39
CA LEU A 52 -7.38 -9.28 0.03
C LEU A 52 -6.98 -10.44 0.95
N ASP A 53 -5.86 -11.10 0.65
CA ASP A 53 -5.37 -12.25 1.42
C ASP A 53 -4.97 -11.77 2.84
N GLU A 54 -4.18 -10.70 2.96
CA GLU A 54 -3.81 -10.12 4.26
C GLU A 54 -5.03 -9.56 5.03
N ALA A 55 -5.98 -8.94 4.32
CA ALA A 55 -7.23 -8.47 4.92
C ALA A 55 -8.13 -9.61 5.41
N SER A 56 -7.87 -10.85 5.00
CA SER A 56 -8.63 -12.04 5.38
C SER A 56 -8.09 -12.75 6.62
N GLU A 57 -6.99 -12.28 7.20
CA GLU A 57 -6.35 -12.93 8.36
C GLU A 57 -6.77 -12.33 9.71
N GLY A 58 -6.73 -13.12 10.79
CA GLY A 58 -6.98 -12.65 12.15
C GLY A 58 -8.46 -12.68 12.57
N ASP A 59 -8.89 -11.68 13.36
CA ASP A 59 -10.22 -11.65 13.98
C ASP A 59 -11.36 -11.65 12.94
N PRO A 60 -12.34 -12.57 13.02
CA PRO A 60 -13.42 -12.70 12.03
C PRO A 60 -14.24 -11.42 11.81
N GLU A 61 -14.50 -10.65 12.87
CA GLU A 61 -15.25 -9.40 12.74
C GLU A 61 -14.41 -8.30 12.09
N ALA A 62 -13.11 -8.22 12.39
CA ALA A 62 -12.18 -7.33 11.70
C ALA A 62 -12.05 -7.68 10.21
N VAL A 63 -11.89 -8.95 9.88
CA VAL A 63 -11.88 -9.47 8.50
C VAL A 63 -13.14 -9.04 7.75
N LYS A 64 -14.32 -9.27 8.33
CA LYS A 64 -15.60 -8.88 7.73
C LYS A 64 -15.68 -7.38 7.44
N ARG A 65 -15.18 -6.53 8.33
CA ARG A 65 -15.15 -5.07 8.12
C ARG A 65 -14.18 -4.68 7.00
N ARG A 66 -12.95 -5.20 6.98
CA ARG A 66 -11.96 -4.92 5.93
C ARG A 66 -12.44 -5.36 4.56
N LEU A 67 -12.92 -6.61 4.43
CA LEU A 67 -13.41 -7.13 3.15
C LEU A 67 -14.64 -6.39 2.62
N LYS A 68 -15.51 -5.88 3.51
CA LYS A 68 -16.65 -5.04 3.09
C LYS A 68 -16.19 -3.74 2.42
N ILE A 69 -15.14 -3.11 2.93
CA ILE A 69 -14.53 -1.90 2.35
C ILE A 69 -13.85 -2.19 1.01
N LEU A 70 -13.17 -3.34 0.91
CA LEU A 70 -12.39 -3.71 -0.28
C LEU A 70 -13.24 -4.20 -1.45
N LYS A 71 -14.39 -4.82 -1.18
CA LYS A 71 -15.27 -5.42 -2.19
C LYS A 71 -15.59 -4.54 -3.42
N PRO A 72 -15.90 -3.24 -3.30
CA PRO A 72 -16.19 -2.40 -4.46
C PRO A 72 -14.94 -1.91 -5.22
N LEU A 73 -13.73 -2.13 -4.71
CA LEU A 73 -12.50 -1.60 -5.30
C LEU A 73 -12.02 -2.45 -6.49
N ARG A 74 -11.29 -1.82 -7.40
CA ARG A 74 -10.76 -2.49 -8.58
C ARG A 74 -9.55 -3.34 -8.21
N LEU A 75 -9.56 -4.59 -8.65
CA LEU A 75 -8.44 -5.51 -8.47
C LEU A 75 -7.44 -5.37 -9.61
N LEU A 76 -6.16 -5.21 -9.27
CA LEU A 76 -5.06 -5.33 -10.22
C LEU A 76 -4.93 -6.76 -10.73
N GLN A 77 -4.67 -6.89 -12.03
CA GLN A 77 -4.34 -8.19 -12.61
C GLN A 77 -2.94 -8.63 -12.17
N ILE A 78 -2.76 -9.94 -11.99
CA ILE A 78 -1.45 -10.50 -11.65
C ILE A 78 -0.53 -10.36 -12.88
N LYS A 79 0.58 -9.65 -12.72
CA LYS A 79 1.66 -9.52 -13.70
C LYS A 79 2.84 -10.40 -13.28
N LYS A 80 3.44 -11.13 -14.21
CA LYS A 80 4.62 -11.98 -13.91
C LYS A 80 5.82 -11.14 -13.52
N GLU A 81 5.89 -9.95 -14.08
CA GLU A 81 6.88 -8.92 -13.85
C GLU A 81 6.91 -8.48 -12.37
N ALA A 82 5.75 -8.45 -11.69
CA ALA A 82 5.68 -8.06 -10.29
C ALA A 82 6.46 -9.02 -9.39
N ALA A 83 6.36 -10.33 -9.62
CA ALA A 83 7.11 -11.31 -8.86
C ALA A 83 8.63 -11.24 -9.13
N GLY A 84 9.03 -10.89 -10.36
CA GLY A 84 10.43 -10.64 -10.70
C GLY A 84 10.99 -9.42 -9.97
N LEU A 85 10.25 -8.30 -10.02
CA LEU A 85 10.64 -7.05 -9.36
C LEU A 85 10.68 -7.20 -7.84
N ALA A 86 9.70 -7.87 -7.22
CA ALA A 86 9.70 -8.11 -5.77
C ALA A 86 10.96 -8.86 -5.31
N LYS A 87 11.40 -9.87 -6.08
CA LYS A 87 12.64 -10.60 -5.79
C LYS A 87 13.88 -9.73 -5.94
N ALA A 88 13.93 -8.87 -6.96
CA ALA A 88 15.03 -7.92 -7.14
C ALA A 88 15.10 -6.93 -5.97
N LEU A 89 13.96 -6.39 -5.54
CA LEU A 89 13.86 -5.47 -4.40
C LEU A 89 14.41 -6.06 -3.10
N VAL A 90 14.17 -7.35 -2.85
CA VAL A 90 14.74 -8.06 -1.69
C VAL A 90 16.23 -8.34 -1.90
N HIS A 91 16.63 -8.81 -3.08
CA HIS A 91 18.01 -9.15 -3.41
C HIS A 91 18.95 -7.93 -3.30
N ASP A 92 18.53 -6.78 -3.79
CA ASP A 92 19.34 -5.55 -3.83
C ASP A 92 19.35 -4.80 -2.49
N GLY A 93 18.66 -5.33 -1.47
CA GLY A 93 18.64 -4.77 -0.11
C GLY A 93 17.64 -3.64 0.10
N GLY A 94 16.66 -3.47 -0.78
CA GLY A 94 15.54 -2.56 -0.57
C GLY A 94 14.56 -3.06 0.51
N PHE A 95 14.46 -4.39 0.65
CA PHE A 95 13.62 -5.07 1.63
C PHE A 95 14.40 -6.22 2.29
N PRO A 96 14.15 -6.53 3.58
CA PRO A 96 14.73 -7.72 4.21
C PRO A 96 14.08 -9.01 3.66
N GLN A 97 14.78 -10.14 3.78
CA GLN A 97 14.34 -11.44 3.25
C GLN A 97 12.99 -11.93 3.81
N ASN A 98 12.59 -11.45 4.99
CA ASN A 98 11.32 -11.81 5.62
C ASN A 98 10.17 -10.83 5.31
N ALA A 99 10.39 -9.85 4.42
CA ALA A 99 9.40 -8.85 4.00
C ALA A 99 9.07 -8.97 2.50
N GLU A 100 8.97 -10.21 1.99
CA GLU A 100 8.66 -10.47 0.58
C GLU A 100 7.27 -9.93 0.17
N ASP A 101 6.28 -10.01 1.05
CA ASP A 101 4.94 -9.48 0.79
C ASP A 101 4.95 -7.95 0.71
N ASP A 102 5.69 -7.26 1.59
CA ASP A 102 5.88 -5.80 1.51
C ASP A 102 6.57 -5.39 0.20
N ALA A 103 7.60 -6.13 -0.23
CA ALA A 103 8.24 -5.93 -1.52
C ALA A 103 7.26 -6.18 -2.69
N MET A 104 6.35 -7.14 -2.54
CA MET A 104 5.32 -7.43 -3.52
C MET A 104 4.28 -6.30 -3.64
N HIS A 105 3.90 -5.61 -2.55
CA HIS A 105 3.06 -4.42 -2.64
C HIS A 105 3.70 -3.33 -3.52
N VAL A 106 4.98 -3.03 -3.29
CA VAL A 106 5.73 -2.07 -4.12
C VAL A 106 5.79 -2.56 -5.56
N ALA A 107 6.17 -3.81 -5.78
CA ALA A 107 6.31 -4.35 -7.13
C ALA A 107 4.99 -4.33 -7.93
N LEU A 108 3.85 -4.62 -7.28
CA LEU A 108 2.55 -4.54 -7.92
C LEU A 108 2.17 -3.10 -8.29
N ALA A 109 2.39 -2.15 -7.38
CA ALA A 109 2.12 -0.74 -7.67
C ALA A 109 3.02 -0.22 -8.82
N THR A 110 4.32 -0.55 -8.76
CA THR A 110 5.32 -0.15 -9.76
C THR A 110 5.06 -0.76 -11.13
N THR A 111 4.85 -2.07 -11.23
CA THR A 111 4.66 -2.73 -12.54
C THR A 111 3.33 -2.40 -13.20
N HIS A 112 2.35 -1.90 -12.44
CA HIS A 112 1.11 -1.35 -13.00
C HIS A 112 1.20 0.14 -13.33
N GLY A 113 2.31 0.80 -13.03
CA GLY A 113 2.51 2.22 -13.30
C GLY A 113 1.55 3.09 -12.49
N MET A 114 1.34 2.74 -11.22
CA MET A 114 0.49 3.53 -10.33
C MET A 114 1.15 4.88 -10.04
N ASP A 115 0.32 5.91 -9.84
CA ASP A 115 0.84 7.23 -9.47
C ASP A 115 1.26 7.24 -8.00
N PHE A 116 0.48 6.57 -7.14
CA PHE A 116 0.69 6.53 -5.70
C PHE A 116 0.58 5.12 -5.11
N LEU A 117 1.42 4.85 -4.10
CA LEU A 117 1.32 3.72 -3.18
C LEU A 117 0.99 4.27 -1.79
N LEU A 118 -0.24 4.06 -1.31
CA LEU A 118 -0.70 4.56 -0.03
C LEU A 118 -0.49 3.51 1.06
N THR A 119 0.26 3.86 2.11
CA THR A 119 0.64 2.93 3.19
C THR A 119 0.89 3.65 4.52
N TRP A 120 0.79 2.89 5.62
CA TRP A 120 1.31 3.24 6.95
C TRP A 120 2.48 2.33 7.38
N ASN A 121 2.95 1.43 6.53
CA ASN A 121 4.09 0.57 6.82
C ASN A 121 5.40 1.36 6.64
N PHE A 122 5.82 2.06 7.69
CA PHE A 122 7.11 2.77 7.73
C PHE A 122 8.31 1.85 8.00
N THR A 123 8.07 0.58 8.35
CA THR A 123 9.14 -0.36 8.67
C THR A 123 9.82 -0.84 7.41
N HIS A 124 9.05 -1.25 6.40
CA HIS A 124 9.58 -1.85 5.17
C HIS A 124 9.24 -1.06 3.91
N ILE A 125 8.03 -0.49 3.79
CA ILE A 125 7.57 0.14 2.54
C ILE A 125 7.94 1.62 2.49
N ALA A 126 7.39 2.44 3.38
CA ALA A 126 7.67 3.88 3.50
C ALA A 126 8.92 4.13 4.35
N ASN A 127 10.02 3.43 4.03
CA ASN A 127 11.28 3.53 4.75
C ASN A 127 12.27 4.42 3.99
N ALA A 128 12.50 5.63 4.52
CA ALA A 128 13.39 6.61 3.90
C ALA A 128 14.85 6.14 3.77
N ALA A 129 15.30 5.18 4.58
CA ALA A 129 16.65 4.64 4.49
C ALA A 129 16.84 3.71 3.29
N THR A 130 15.79 3.03 2.84
CA THR A 130 15.84 2.09 1.71
C THR A 130 15.20 2.64 0.43
N GLU A 131 14.48 3.77 0.49
CA GLU A 131 13.76 4.34 -0.65
C GLU A 131 14.66 4.54 -1.88
N ALA A 132 15.88 5.05 -1.69
CA ALA A 132 16.82 5.27 -2.80
C ALA A 132 17.19 3.95 -3.50
N THR A 133 17.46 2.89 -2.73
CA THR A 133 17.73 1.55 -3.26
C THR A 133 16.52 0.99 -3.99
N VAL A 134 15.34 1.08 -3.38
CA VAL A 134 14.07 0.62 -3.98
C VAL A 134 13.80 1.32 -5.31
N ARG A 135 14.02 2.63 -5.36
CA ARG A 135 13.88 3.44 -6.59
C ARG A 135 14.87 3.01 -7.66
N GLN A 136 16.15 2.87 -7.30
CA GLN A 136 17.19 2.44 -8.24
C GLN A 136 16.89 1.05 -8.82
N THR A 137 16.53 0.07 -7.98
CA THR A 137 16.16 -1.27 -8.45
C THR A 137 14.96 -1.23 -9.40
N CYS A 138 13.95 -0.39 -9.13
CA CYS A 138 12.83 -0.24 -10.06
C CYS A 138 13.28 0.32 -11.42
N GLU A 139 14.14 1.35 -11.41
CA GLU A 139 14.65 1.99 -12.63
C GLU A 139 15.54 1.07 -13.46
N GLU A 140 16.41 0.29 -12.81
CA GLU A 140 17.26 -0.72 -13.47
C GLU A 140 16.43 -1.82 -14.16
N GLN A 141 15.25 -2.11 -13.62
CA GLN A 141 14.27 -3.04 -14.21
C GLN A 141 13.33 -2.36 -15.23
N GLY A 142 13.53 -1.07 -15.52
CA GLY A 142 12.75 -0.32 -16.51
C GLY A 142 11.40 0.18 -16.03
N PHE A 143 11.19 0.25 -14.72
CA PHE A 143 9.96 0.75 -14.10
C PHE A 143 10.18 2.08 -13.36
N HIS A 144 9.10 2.80 -13.12
CA HIS A 144 9.10 4.00 -12.29
C HIS A 144 8.41 3.72 -10.95
N LEU A 145 9.10 3.98 -9.84
CA LEU A 145 8.54 3.82 -8.50
C LEU A 145 7.39 4.83 -8.29
N PRO A 146 6.18 4.40 -7.90
CA PRO A 146 5.10 5.32 -7.51
C PRO A 146 5.55 6.20 -6.35
N VAL A 147 4.87 7.32 -6.15
CA VAL A 147 5.05 8.10 -4.93
C VAL A 147 4.50 7.29 -3.76
N ILE A 148 5.39 6.81 -2.88
CA ILE A 148 5.02 6.15 -1.63
C ILE A 148 4.64 7.24 -0.64
N CYS A 149 3.41 7.20 -0.15
CA CYS A 149 2.89 8.25 0.71
C CYS A 149 1.90 7.72 1.74
N THR A 150 1.64 8.56 2.73
CA THR A 150 0.63 8.39 3.76
C THR A 150 -0.67 9.09 3.37
N PRO A 151 -1.81 8.75 4.01
CA PRO A 151 -3.04 9.52 3.89
C PRO A 151 -2.85 11.02 4.15
N ASP A 152 -2.02 11.41 5.12
CA ASP A 152 -1.75 12.83 5.43
C ASP A 152 -1.16 13.59 4.25
N GLU A 153 -0.17 13.01 3.60
CA GLU A 153 0.49 13.61 2.43
C GLU A 153 -0.46 13.69 1.24
N LEU A 154 -1.25 12.62 1.01
CA LEU A 154 -2.14 12.56 -0.14
C LEU A 154 -3.39 13.46 -0.01
N MET A 155 -3.75 13.88 1.20
CA MET A 155 -4.81 14.89 1.40
C MET A 155 -4.44 16.28 0.85
N GLN A 156 -3.14 16.59 0.73
CA GLN A 156 -2.65 17.90 0.27
C GLN A 156 -2.68 18.07 -1.26
N ILE A 157 -3.20 17.07 -1.99
CA ILE A 157 -3.29 17.01 -3.46
C ILE A 157 -4.77 17.08 -3.90
#